data_AF-A0A1M3JXV3-F1
#
_entry.id   AF-A0A1M3JXV3-F1
#
_cell.length_a   1.000
_cell.length_b   1.000
_cell.length_c   1.000
_cell.angle_alpha   90.00
_cell.angle_beta   90.00
_cell.angle_gamma   90.00
#
_symmetry.space_group_name_H-M   'P 1'
#
loop_
_entity.id
_entity.type
_entity.pdbx_description
1 polymer ?
#
loop_
_entity_poly.entity_id
_entity_poly.type
_entity_poly.pdbx_seq_one_letter_code
_entity_poly.pdbx_strand_id
1 'polypeptide(L)'
;MKMFSITPMKTLFTYPFQDPKAGNKLLIGSLLIFANFIIPIIPAIIIVGYAARIARNVIDGDGELALPEWDNWGDFFVEGFKMSAVILIYSIPALLIFMVGTGSYFLSLFAMIAQTSGGNEPGIVIIFYFFGLLLMIASIALGILLLFLEGLVTPPALMHMIHKKRFAAAFAIIEWWRIFRDNLAGFLFVFIVAVGFTQILTVVVYLAYYTVILCIIVPFIASFFGFYTTLVTFPLFAQAYKEGLPENIEEKELLAED
;
A
#
# COMPACT_ATOMS: atom_id res chain seq x y z
N MET A 1 -14.82 15.05 -21.91
CA MET A 1 -13.84 14.19 -21.20
C MET A 1 -12.66 15.07 -20.77
N LYS A 2 -12.70 15.69 -19.59
CA LYS A 2 -11.51 16.37 -19.06
C LYS A 2 -10.48 15.29 -18.75
N MET A 3 -9.51 15.16 -19.65
CA MET A 3 -8.30 14.37 -19.45
C MET A 3 -7.70 14.77 -18.10
N PHE A 4 -7.35 13.79 -17.27
CA PHE A 4 -6.70 13.96 -15.97
C PHE A 4 -5.68 15.12 -16.06
N SER A 5 -5.97 16.25 -15.41
CA SER A 5 -5.14 17.45 -15.59
C SER A 5 -3.75 17.17 -15.03
N ILE A 6 -2.71 17.45 -15.82
CA ILE A 6 -1.30 17.21 -15.46
C ILE A 6 -0.87 18.16 -14.32
N THR A 7 -1.55 19.30 -14.18
CA THR A 7 -1.25 20.34 -13.19
C THR A 7 -1.44 19.88 -11.73
N PRO A 8 -2.57 19.25 -11.33
CA PRO A 8 -2.72 18.60 -10.02
C PRO A 8 -1.59 17.63 -9.66
N MET A 9 -1.09 16.88 -10.65
CA MET A 9 -0.09 15.85 -10.44
C MET A 9 1.28 16.44 -10.09
N LYS A 10 1.71 17.49 -10.79
CA LYS A 10 2.97 18.19 -10.45
C LYS A 10 2.92 18.74 -9.02
N THR A 11 1.77 19.26 -8.60
CA THR A 11 1.57 19.72 -7.22
C THR A 11 1.72 18.57 -6.23
N LEU A 12 1.17 17.40 -6.51
CA LEU A 12 1.29 16.23 -5.63
C LEU A 12 2.72 15.69 -5.44
N PHE A 13 3.58 15.81 -6.45
CA PHE A 13 4.99 15.41 -6.29
C PHE A 13 5.82 16.48 -5.56
N THR A 14 5.39 17.73 -5.58
CA THR A 14 6.19 18.86 -5.06
C THR A 14 5.70 19.38 -3.72
N TYR A 15 4.43 19.19 -3.35
CA TYR A 15 3.84 19.69 -2.11
C TYR A 15 4.61 19.28 -0.84
N PRO A 16 5.24 18.08 -0.73
CA PRO A 16 5.99 17.73 0.47
C PRO A 16 7.19 18.64 0.73
N PHE A 17 7.62 19.42 -0.27
CA PHE A 17 8.75 20.34 -0.22
C PHE A 17 8.34 21.83 -0.21
N GLN A 18 7.04 22.14 -0.27
CA GLN A 18 6.55 23.52 -0.36
C GLN A 18 6.40 24.19 1.02
N ASP A 19 6.30 23.41 2.09
CA ASP A 19 6.19 23.92 3.46
C ASP A 19 7.56 24.41 3.99
N PRO A 20 7.67 25.60 4.60
CA PRO A 20 8.89 26.05 5.28
C PRO A 20 9.44 25.05 6.31
N LYS A 21 8.58 24.24 6.94
CA LYS A 21 8.94 23.17 7.88
C LYS A 21 9.00 21.78 7.25
N ALA A 22 8.91 21.66 5.92
CA ALA A 22 8.95 20.41 5.17
C ALA A 22 10.12 19.52 5.59
N GLY A 23 11.31 20.11 5.74
CA GLY A 23 12.53 19.37 6.12
C GLY A 23 12.36 18.58 7.42
N ASN A 24 11.81 19.20 8.46
CA ASN A 24 11.60 18.53 9.74
C ASN A 24 10.53 17.44 9.65
N LYS A 25 9.43 17.70 8.92
CA LYS A 25 8.32 16.73 8.76
C LYS A 25 8.77 15.50 7.98
N LEU A 26 9.51 15.72 6.88
CA LEU A 26 10.11 14.67 6.06
C LEU A 26 11.16 13.88 6.84
N LEU A 27 12.02 14.55 7.61
CA LEU A 27 13.04 13.90 8.42
C LEU A 27 12.40 12.98 9.46
N ILE A 28 11.40 13.45 10.21
CA ILE A 28 10.72 12.63 11.22
C ILE A 28 10.05 11.41 10.57
N GLY A 29 9.29 11.59 9.49
CA GLY A 29 8.65 10.47 8.79
C GLY A 29 9.65 9.47 8.21
N SER A 30 10.76 9.96 7.66
CA SER A 30 11.85 9.10 7.14
C SER A 30 12.53 8.33 8.28
N LEU A 31 12.78 8.97 9.42
CA LEU A 31 13.34 8.31 10.60
C LEU A 31 12.39 7.26 11.18
N LEU A 32 11.06 7.46 11.10
CA LEU A 32 10.08 6.45 11.47
C LEU A 32 10.11 5.25 10.53
N ILE A 33 10.21 5.45 9.20
CA ILE A 33 10.40 4.33 8.27
C ILE A 33 11.70 3.60 8.60
N PHE A 34 12.78 4.33 8.86
CA PHE A 34 14.05 3.73 9.27
C PHE A 34 13.94 2.96 10.59
N ALA A 35 13.13 3.44 11.53
CA ALA A 35 12.89 2.74 12.79
C ALA A 35 12.19 1.37 12.59
N ASN A 36 11.51 1.13 11.46
CA ASN A 36 10.95 -0.19 11.15
C ASN A 36 12.01 -1.30 11.03
N PHE A 37 13.28 -0.96 10.76
CA PHE A 37 14.37 -1.95 10.80
C PHE A 37 14.64 -2.49 12.21
N ILE A 38 14.24 -1.76 13.25
CA ILE A 38 14.44 -2.12 14.67
C ILE A 38 13.11 -2.56 15.30
N ILE A 39 12.04 -1.80 15.08
CA ILE A 39 10.70 -2.05 15.61
C ILE A 39 9.74 -2.13 14.41
N PRO A 40 9.47 -3.32 13.84
CA PRO A 40 8.85 -3.44 12.51
C PRO A 40 7.41 -2.92 12.38
N ILE A 41 6.64 -2.89 13.48
CA ILE A 41 5.17 -2.71 13.42
C ILE A 41 4.75 -1.30 13.84
N ILE A 42 5.27 -0.79 14.96
CA ILE A 42 4.76 0.43 15.59
C ILE A 42 4.99 1.69 14.73
N PRO A 43 6.18 1.96 14.18
CA PRO A 43 6.40 3.15 13.36
C PRO A 43 5.58 3.10 12.06
N ALA A 44 5.46 1.93 11.43
CA ALA A 44 4.60 1.74 10.25
C ALA A 44 3.14 2.13 10.53
N ILE A 45 2.57 1.72 11.67
CA ILE A 45 1.22 2.10 12.09
C ILE A 45 1.09 3.63 12.17
N ILE A 46 2.02 4.30 12.84
CA ILE A 46 1.99 5.77 12.99
C ILE A 46 2.03 6.46 11.62
N ILE A 47 2.85 5.98 10.69
CA ILE A 47 2.98 6.55 9.34
C ILE A 47 1.68 6.39 8.54
N VAL A 48 1.03 5.24 8.64
CA VAL A 48 -0.27 5.01 7.99
C VAL A 48 -1.32 5.98 8.55
N GLY A 49 -1.35 6.22 9.86
CA GLY A 49 -2.25 7.21 10.45
C GLY A 49 -1.95 8.64 10.05
N TYR A 50 -0.66 9.00 9.93
CA TYR A 50 -0.25 10.29 9.40
C TYR A 50 -0.76 10.49 7.96
N ALA A 51 -0.63 9.45 7.13
CA ALA A 51 -1.14 9.45 5.76
C ALA A 51 -2.68 9.49 5.70
N ALA A 52 -3.36 8.87 6.67
CA ALA A 52 -4.82 8.96 6.82
C ALA A 52 -5.29 10.40 7.04
N ARG A 53 -4.57 11.18 7.85
CA ARG A 53 -4.87 12.60 8.09
C ARG A 53 -4.70 13.43 6.82
N ILE A 54 -3.66 13.18 6.03
CA ILE A 54 -3.48 13.84 4.72
C ILE A 54 -4.65 13.50 3.79
N ALA A 55 -4.97 12.21 3.65
CA ALA A 55 -6.08 11.77 2.82
C ALA A 55 -7.42 12.38 3.27
N ARG A 56 -7.65 12.49 4.59
CA ARG A 56 -8.83 13.17 5.14
C ARG A 56 -8.89 14.63 4.73
N ASN A 57 -7.80 15.38 4.85
CA ASN A 57 -7.77 16.79 4.46
C ASN A 57 -8.09 16.97 2.97
N VAL A 58 -7.63 16.04 2.12
CA VAL A 58 -7.95 16.05 0.69
C VAL A 58 -9.45 15.77 0.45
N ILE A 59 -10.03 14.79 1.15
CA ILE A 59 -11.43 14.40 0.99
C ILE A 59 -12.38 15.46 1.56
N ASP A 60 -12.21 15.81 2.85
CA ASP A 60 -13.12 16.67 3.63
C ASP A 60 -12.86 18.17 3.40
N GLY A 61 -11.62 18.54 3.05
CA GLY A 61 -11.24 19.94 2.83
C GLY A 61 -11.53 20.44 1.42
N ASP A 62 -11.12 21.67 1.15
CA ASP A 62 -11.01 22.26 -0.19
C ASP A 62 -9.90 21.63 -1.06
N GLY A 63 -9.19 20.62 -0.53
CA GLY A 63 -8.10 19.95 -1.23
C GLY A 63 -6.72 20.48 -0.87
N GLU A 64 -6.58 21.24 0.22
CA GLU A 64 -5.28 21.70 0.71
C GLU A 64 -4.29 20.53 0.94
N LEU A 65 -3.30 20.44 0.05
CA LEU A 65 -2.19 19.51 0.13
C LEU A 65 -1.11 20.09 1.05
N ALA A 66 -1.25 19.84 2.35
CA ALA A 66 -0.27 20.24 3.35
C ALA A 66 0.15 19.04 4.23
N LEU A 67 1.40 19.04 4.67
CA LEU A 67 1.92 18.05 5.61
C LEU A 67 1.43 18.37 7.03
N PRO A 68 0.73 17.45 7.73
CA PRO A 68 0.36 17.64 9.13
C PRO A 68 1.58 17.85 10.04
N GLU A 69 1.39 18.57 11.15
CA GLU A 69 2.39 18.63 12.21
C GLU A 69 2.49 17.29 12.96
N TRP A 70 3.66 16.99 13.50
CA TRP A 70 3.91 15.79 14.33
C TRP A 70 3.55 16.06 15.81
N ASP A 71 2.27 16.37 16.07
CA ASP A 71 1.75 16.78 17.38
C ASP A 71 0.89 15.70 18.06
N ASN A 72 -0.07 15.12 17.34
CA ASN A 72 -1.08 14.21 17.85
C ASN A 72 -0.72 12.74 17.59
N TRP A 73 0.40 12.29 18.16
CA TRP A 73 0.92 10.92 17.98
C TRP A 73 -0.08 9.82 18.32
N GLY A 74 -0.89 10.03 19.36
CA GLY A 74 -1.95 9.08 19.75
C GLY A 74 -3.00 8.89 18.66
N ASP A 75 -3.40 9.97 18.00
CA ASP A 75 -4.39 9.91 16.92
C ASP A 75 -3.81 9.22 15.68
N PHE A 76 -2.55 9.51 15.33
CA PHE A 76 -1.85 8.78 14.26
C PHE A 76 -1.77 7.28 14.56
N PHE A 77 -1.47 6.91 15.80
CA PHE A 77 -1.44 5.50 16.18
C PHE A 77 -2.82 4.85 16.06
N VAL A 78 -3.88 5.47 16.57
CA VAL A 78 -5.24 4.91 16.55
C VAL A 78 -5.80 4.81 15.13
N GLU A 79 -5.66 5.86 14.32
CA GLU A 79 -6.11 5.84 12.93
C GLU A 79 -5.31 4.84 12.10
N GLY A 80 -3.99 4.86 12.27
CA GLY A 80 -3.08 3.90 11.64
C GLY A 80 -3.42 2.46 11.99
N PHE A 81 -3.70 2.17 13.27
CA PHE A 81 -4.03 0.83 13.72
C PHE A 81 -5.32 0.33 13.07
N LYS A 82 -6.35 1.18 13.00
CA LYS A 82 -7.60 0.85 12.31
C LYS A 82 -7.37 0.57 10.83
N MET A 83 -6.56 1.38 10.15
CA MET A 83 -6.25 1.16 8.73
C MET A 83 -5.41 -0.10 8.50
N SER A 84 -4.39 -0.33 9.31
CA SER A 84 -3.57 -1.55 9.27
C SER A 84 -4.41 -2.79 9.53
N ALA A 85 -5.40 -2.74 10.43
CA ALA A 85 -6.34 -3.83 10.66
C ALA A 85 -7.21 -4.10 9.43
N VAL A 86 -7.70 -3.06 8.75
CA VAL A 86 -8.42 -3.22 7.47
C VAL A 86 -7.52 -3.87 6.42
N ILE A 87 -6.32 -3.32 6.20
CA ILE A 87 -5.35 -3.88 5.23
C ILE A 87 -5.13 -5.36 5.52
N LEU A 88 -4.81 -5.71 6.77
CA LEU A 88 -4.59 -7.09 7.18
C LEU A 88 -5.80 -7.99 6.89
N ILE A 89 -7.02 -7.55 7.21
CA ILE A 89 -8.24 -8.32 6.94
C ILE A 89 -8.42 -8.57 5.44
N TYR A 90 -8.17 -7.56 4.61
CA TYR A 90 -8.24 -7.69 3.15
C TYR A 90 -7.11 -8.58 2.58
N SER A 91 -5.95 -8.63 3.23
CA SER A 91 -4.83 -9.50 2.81
C SER A 91 -5.00 -10.97 3.23
N ILE A 92 -5.93 -11.32 4.15
CA ILE A 92 -6.12 -12.70 4.65
C ILE A 92 -6.26 -13.74 3.52
N PRO A 93 -7.07 -13.55 2.46
CA PRO A 93 -7.20 -14.54 1.41
C PRO A 93 -5.89 -14.85 0.69
N ALA A 94 -5.11 -13.81 0.37
CA ALA A 94 -3.79 -13.96 -0.27
C ALA A 94 -2.81 -14.68 0.67
N LEU A 95 -2.80 -14.29 1.96
CA LEU A 95 -1.94 -14.90 2.98
C LEU A 95 -2.27 -16.38 3.19
N LEU A 96 -3.56 -16.76 3.27
CA LEU A 96 -3.97 -18.15 3.44
C LEU A 96 -3.51 -19.02 2.27
N ILE A 97 -3.71 -18.56 1.03
CA ILE A 97 -3.27 -19.30 -0.16
C ILE A 97 -1.75 -19.48 -0.16
N PHE A 98 -1.03 -18.40 0.12
CA PHE A 98 0.43 -18.44 0.22
C PHE A 98 0.92 -19.41 1.31
N MET A 99 0.30 -19.37 2.50
CA MET A 99 0.62 -20.26 3.62
C MET A 99 0.33 -21.72 3.29
N VAL A 100 -0.79 -22.04 2.64
CA VAL A 100 -1.15 -23.41 2.27
C VAL A 100 -0.15 -23.99 1.28
N GLY A 101 0.17 -23.28 0.19
CA GLY A 101 1.10 -23.81 -0.82
C GLY A 101 2.53 -23.90 -0.31
N THR A 102 3.03 -22.84 0.35
CA THR A 102 4.37 -22.81 0.92
C THR A 102 4.51 -23.83 2.07
N GLY A 103 3.50 -23.96 2.92
CA GLY A 103 3.46 -24.95 4.00
C GLY A 103 3.44 -26.38 3.46
N SER A 104 2.70 -26.66 2.39
CA SER A 104 2.69 -27.96 1.73
C SER A 104 4.08 -28.32 1.18
N TYR A 105 4.77 -27.36 0.56
CA TYR A 105 6.15 -27.53 0.11
C TYR A 105 7.09 -27.83 1.27
N PHE A 106 7.13 -27.01 2.32
CA PHE A 106 8.04 -27.23 3.44
C PHE A 106 7.77 -28.54 4.17
N LEU A 107 6.50 -28.91 4.37
CA LEU A 107 6.14 -30.20 4.95
C LEU A 107 6.70 -31.37 4.12
N SER A 108 6.52 -31.31 2.79
CA SER A 108 7.04 -32.35 1.89
C SER A 108 8.58 -32.38 1.82
N LEU A 109 9.23 -31.22 1.88
CA LEU A 109 10.69 -31.08 1.93
C LEU A 109 11.26 -31.69 3.21
N PHE A 110 10.69 -31.36 4.38
CA PHE A 110 11.16 -31.93 5.64
C PHE A 110 10.92 -33.43 5.73
N ALA A 111 9.81 -33.94 5.19
CA ALA A 111 9.58 -35.38 5.09
C ALA A 111 10.64 -36.07 4.22
N MET A 112 11.03 -35.45 3.09
CA MET A 112 12.08 -35.98 2.21
C MET A 112 13.45 -35.97 2.90
N ILE A 113 13.80 -34.89 3.58
CA ILE A 113 15.07 -34.79 4.35
C ILE A 113 15.09 -35.87 5.44
N ALA A 114 14.01 -36.02 6.22
CA ALA A 114 13.94 -37.01 7.29
C ALA A 114 14.12 -38.45 6.78
N GLN A 115 13.51 -38.80 5.64
CA GLN A 115 13.67 -40.12 5.00
C GLN A 115 15.11 -40.38 4.55
N THR A 116 15.68 -39.44 3.79
CA THR A 116 17.03 -39.60 3.23
C THR A 116 18.12 -39.59 4.30
N SER A 117 17.98 -38.78 5.35
CA SER A 117 18.89 -38.79 6.50
C SER A 117 18.82 -40.09 7.32
N GLY A 118 17.70 -40.82 7.25
CA GLY A 118 17.57 -42.15 7.86
C GLY A 118 18.21 -43.29 7.05
N GLY A 119 18.86 -42.99 5.92
CA GLY A 119 19.45 -43.99 5.03
C GLY A 119 18.42 -44.75 4.18
N ASN A 120 17.16 -44.31 4.18
CA ASN A 120 16.11 -44.90 3.37
C ASN A 120 16.06 -44.26 1.98
N GLU A 121 15.73 -45.07 0.97
CA GLU A 121 15.41 -44.57 -0.36
C GLU A 121 14.15 -43.66 -0.31
N PRO A 122 14.13 -42.53 -1.05
CA PRO A 122 13.03 -41.56 -0.99
C PRO A 122 11.64 -42.13 -1.30
N GLY A 123 11.55 -43.17 -2.14
CA GLY A 123 10.30 -43.84 -2.49
C GLY A 123 9.19 -42.88 -2.93
N ILE A 124 7.98 -43.04 -2.39
CA ILE A 124 6.82 -42.18 -2.70
C ILE A 124 6.99 -40.72 -2.24
N VAL A 125 7.88 -40.45 -1.28
CA VAL A 125 8.04 -39.11 -0.69
C VAL A 125 8.60 -38.11 -1.71
N ILE A 126 9.37 -38.59 -2.69
CA ILE A 126 9.84 -37.72 -3.79
C ILE A 126 8.67 -37.17 -4.64
N ILE A 127 7.60 -37.97 -4.82
CA ILE A 127 6.40 -37.54 -5.55
C ILE A 127 5.67 -36.46 -4.75
N PHE A 128 5.54 -36.62 -3.44
CA PHE A 128 4.96 -35.60 -2.57
C PHE A 128 5.78 -34.32 -2.53
N TYR A 129 7.11 -34.41 -2.59
CA TYR A 129 7.98 -33.24 -2.71
C TYR A 129 7.70 -32.45 -4.00
N PHE A 130 7.67 -33.12 -5.16
CA PHE A 130 7.36 -32.44 -6.43
C PHE A 130 5.92 -31.91 -6.49
N PHE A 131 4.97 -32.62 -5.89
CA PHE A 131 3.60 -32.12 -5.75
C PHE A 131 3.52 -30.89 -4.85
N GLY A 132 4.23 -30.89 -3.71
CA GLY A 132 4.36 -29.74 -2.82
C GLY A 132 4.99 -28.54 -3.52
N LEU A 133 6.03 -28.76 -4.33
CA LEU A 133 6.66 -27.72 -5.16
C LEU A 133 5.67 -27.13 -6.18
N LEU A 134 4.89 -27.97 -6.86
CA LEU A 134 3.85 -27.53 -7.79
C LEU A 134 2.78 -26.69 -7.09
N LEU A 135 2.32 -27.12 -5.92
CA LEU A 135 1.36 -26.38 -5.10
C LEU A 135 1.92 -25.02 -4.65
N MET A 136 3.20 -24.96 -4.27
CA MET A 136 3.86 -23.71 -3.94
C MET A 136 3.86 -22.75 -5.13
N ILE A 137 4.30 -23.20 -6.30
CA ILE A 137 4.32 -22.37 -7.52
C ILE A 137 2.91 -21.86 -7.86
N ALA A 138 1.90 -22.76 -7.84
CA ALA A 138 0.51 -22.39 -8.09
C ALA A 138 -0.02 -21.38 -7.06
N SER A 139 0.31 -21.57 -5.78
CA SER A 139 -0.10 -20.66 -4.70
C SER A 139 0.57 -19.29 -4.80
N ILE A 140 1.83 -19.22 -5.23
CA ILE A 140 2.54 -17.97 -5.47
C ILE A 140 1.90 -17.23 -6.64
N ALA A 141 1.62 -17.93 -7.75
CA ALA A 141 0.95 -17.33 -8.91
C ALA A 141 -0.43 -16.78 -8.56
N LEU A 142 -1.24 -17.55 -7.83
CA LEU A 142 -2.55 -17.12 -7.34
C LEU A 142 -2.43 -15.99 -6.30
N GLY A 143 -1.44 -16.07 -5.42
CA GLY A 143 -1.14 -15.04 -4.41
C GLY A 143 -0.80 -13.70 -5.06
N ILE A 144 0.04 -13.69 -6.10
CA ILE A 144 0.35 -12.47 -6.87
C ILE A 144 -0.91 -11.88 -7.49
N LEU A 145 -1.79 -12.71 -8.07
CA LEU A 145 -3.06 -12.25 -8.63
C LEU A 145 -3.94 -11.60 -7.54
N LEU A 146 -4.02 -12.22 -6.36
CA LEU A 146 -4.82 -11.68 -5.25
C LEU A 146 -4.23 -10.40 -4.67
N LEU A 147 -2.92 -10.28 -4.55
CA LEU A 147 -2.25 -9.04 -4.14
C LEU A 147 -2.52 -7.90 -5.12
N PHE A 148 -2.55 -8.20 -6.43
CA PHE A 148 -2.91 -7.22 -7.44
C PHE A 148 -4.37 -6.74 -7.29
N LEU A 149 -5.30 -7.67 -7.06
CA LEU A 149 -6.71 -7.35 -6.81
C LEU A 149 -6.90 -6.57 -5.51
N GLU A 150 -6.19 -6.95 -4.45
CA GLU A 150 -6.14 -6.23 -3.18
C GLU A 150 -5.67 -4.79 -3.40
N GLY A 151 -4.63 -4.57 -4.19
CA GLY A 151 -4.12 -3.24 -4.51
C GLY A 151 -5.13 -2.33 -5.21
N LEU A 152 -6.13 -2.88 -5.91
CA LEU A 152 -7.22 -2.14 -6.54
C LEU A 152 -8.40 -1.89 -5.58
N VAL A 153 -8.71 -2.88 -4.73
CA VAL A 153 -9.89 -2.88 -3.85
C VAL A 153 -9.65 -2.15 -2.53
N THR A 154 -8.45 -2.28 -1.97
CA THR A 154 -8.12 -1.73 -0.65
C THR A 154 -8.12 -0.20 -0.63
N PRO A 155 -7.55 0.52 -1.62
CA PRO A 155 -7.56 1.99 -1.59
C PRO A 155 -8.96 2.62 -1.48
N PRO A 156 -9.97 2.30 -2.31
CA PRO A 156 -11.30 2.87 -2.16
C PRO A 156 -11.96 2.51 -0.82
N ALA A 157 -11.76 1.29 -0.32
CA ALA A 157 -12.25 0.89 1.00
C ALA A 157 -11.64 1.73 2.13
N LEU A 158 -10.32 1.96 2.10
CA LEU A 158 -9.62 2.81 3.07
C LEU A 158 -10.05 4.27 2.98
N MET A 159 -10.17 4.83 1.77
CA MET A 159 -10.64 6.21 1.60
C MET A 159 -12.08 6.38 2.09
N HIS A 160 -12.93 5.37 1.89
CA HIS A 160 -14.28 5.38 2.42
C HIS A 160 -14.31 5.31 3.95
N MET A 161 -13.45 4.50 4.56
CA MET A 161 -13.26 4.47 6.02
C MET A 161 -12.83 5.83 6.57
N ILE A 162 -11.88 6.49 5.89
CA ILE A 162 -11.37 7.82 6.26
C ILE A 162 -12.47 8.87 6.16
N HIS A 163 -13.21 8.91 5.05
CA HIS A 163 -14.30 9.84 4.81
C HIS A 163 -15.41 9.65 5.86
N LYS A 164 -15.87 8.41 6.07
CA LYS A 164 -16.99 8.14 7.00
C LYS A 164 -16.58 8.10 8.47
N LYS A 165 -15.29 8.23 8.80
CA LYS A 165 -14.74 8.23 10.17
C LYS A 165 -15.19 7.03 11.03
N ARG A 166 -15.54 5.91 10.40
CA ARG A 166 -16.03 4.68 11.04
C ARG A 166 -15.25 3.48 10.50
N PHE A 167 -14.75 2.62 11.38
CA PHE A 167 -13.98 1.42 10.97
C PHE A 167 -14.80 0.50 10.04
N ALA A 168 -16.08 0.28 10.37
CA ALA A 168 -16.98 -0.56 9.59
C ALA A 168 -17.23 -0.08 8.14
N ALA A 169 -16.95 1.19 7.82
CA ALA A 169 -17.12 1.71 6.47
C ALA A 169 -16.18 1.04 5.46
N ALA A 170 -14.99 0.60 5.88
CA ALA A 170 -14.10 -0.14 4.99
C ALA A 170 -14.79 -1.37 4.37
N PHE A 171 -15.69 -2.01 5.12
CA PHE A 171 -16.40 -3.22 4.72
C PHE A 171 -17.76 -2.95 4.10
N ALA A 172 -18.15 -1.68 3.91
CA ALA A 172 -19.37 -1.31 3.23
C ALA A 172 -19.20 -1.43 1.70
N ILE A 173 -19.00 -2.67 1.23
CA ILE A 173 -18.57 -3.00 -0.15
C ILE A 173 -19.44 -2.28 -1.19
N ILE A 174 -20.76 -2.31 -1.02
CA ILE A 174 -21.69 -1.69 -1.96
C ILE A 174 -21.51 -0.16 -2.02
N GLU A 175 -21.26 0.49 -0.88
CA GLU A 175 -21.11 1.94 -0.79
C GLU A 175 -19.84 2.41 -1.52
N TRP A 176 -18.68 1.86 -1.15
CA TRP A 176 -17.41 2.29 -1.74
C TRP A 176 -17.20 1.74 -3.16
N TRP A 177 -17.79 0.59 -3.51
CA TRP A 177 -17.72 0.05 -4.87
C TRP A 177 -18.43 0.95 -5.88
N ARG A 178 -19.54 1.58 -5.47
CA ARG A 178 -20.23 2.58 -6.32
C ARG A 178 -19.30 3.75 -6.63
N ILE A 179 -18.69 4.35 -5.61
CA ILE A 179 -17.73 5.47 -5.76
C ILE A 179 -16.53 5.05 -6.63
N PHE A 180 -15.99 3.86 -6.39
CA PHE A 180 -14.90 3.29 -7.18
C PHE A 180 -15.27 3.14 -8.67
N ARG A 181 -16.47 2.60 -8.95
CA ARG A 181 -16.95 2.42 -10.32
C ARG A 181 -17.20 3.75 -11.02
N ASP A 182 -17.74 4.73 -10.30
CA ASP A 182 -18.08 6.03 -10.87
C ASP A 182 -16.82 6.87 -11.23
N ASN A 183 -15.67 6.57 -10.61
CA ASN A 183 -14.35 7.09 -11.05
C ASN A 183 -13.32 5.98 -11.33
N LEU A 184 -13.72 4.91 -12.03
CA LEU A 184 -12.85 3.75 -12.26
C LEU A 184 -11.55 4.14 -12.98
N ALA A 185 -11.64 5.03 -13.97
CA ALA A 185 -10.48 5.50 -14.72
C ALA A 185 -9.48 6.27 -13.83
N GLY A 186 -9.97 7.10 -12.91
CA GLY A 186 -9.12 7.83 -11.96
C GLY A 186 -8.41 6.89 -10.99
N PHE A 187 -9.11 5.91 -10.43
CA PHE A 187 -8.49 4.90 -9.56
C PHE A 187 -7.45 4.04 -10.29
N LEU A 188 -7.75 3.56 -11.49
CA LEU A 188 -6.80 2.79 -12.30
C LEU A 188 -5.56 3.61 -12.67
N PHE A 189 -5.75 4.88 -13.04
CA PHE A 189 -4.66 5.79 -13.32
C PHE A 189 -3.75 5.98 -12.10
N VAL A 190 -4.34 6.29 -10.94
CA VAL A 190 -3.59 6.44 -9.68
C VAL A 190 -2.88 5.15 -9.30
N PHE A 191 -3.53 4.00 -9.45
CA PHE A 191 -2.94 2.71 -9.17
C PHE A 191 -1.70 2.45 -10.04
N ILE A 192 -1.78 2.69 -11.35
CA ILE A 192 -0.64 2.55 -12.27
C ILE A 192 0.50 3.49 -11.89
N VAL A 193 0.20 4.76 -11.57
CA VAL A 193 1.20 5.73 -11.13
C VAL A 193 1.85 5.30 -9.83
N ALA A 194 1.07 4.89 -8.83
CA ALA A 194 1.57 4.46 -7.52
C ALA A 194 2.46 3.22 -7.62
N VAL A 195 2.02 2.21 -8.37
CA VAL A 195 2.79 0.99 -8.62
C VAL A 195 4.05 1.32 -9.41
N GLY A 196 3.94 2.03 -10.53
CA GLY A 196 5.07 2.40 -11.38
C GLY A 196 6.13 3.22 -10.61
N PHE A 197 5.68 4.21 -9.84
CA PHE A 197 6.55 5.01 -8.99
C PHE A 197 7.29 4.16 -7.94
N THR A 198 6.56 3.27 -7.26
CA THR A 198 7.15 2.33 -6.28
C THR A 198 8.15 1.36 -6.93
N GLN A 199 7.86 0.85 -8.13
CA GLN A 199 8.76 -0.04 -8.85
C GLN A 199 10.04 0.67 -9.31
N ILE A 200 9.93 1.90 -9.83
CA ILE A 200 11.10 2.71 -10.21
C ILE A 200 12.00 2.92 -9.00
N LEU A 201 11.44 3.30 -7.85
CA LEU A 201 12.21 3.48 -6.62
C LEU A 201 12.84 2.17 -6.13
N THR A 202 12.13 1.06 -6.25
CA THR A 202 12.65 -0.27 -5.90
C THR A 202 13.86 -0.64 -6.75
N VAL A 203 13.80 -0.40 -8.06
CA VAL A 203 14.94 -0.61 -8.97
C VAL A 203 16.13 0.29 -8.59
N VAL A 204 15.91 1.57 -8.27
CA VAL A 204 16.96 2.48 -7.81
C VAL A 204 17.63 1.95 -6.53
N VAL A 205 16.84 1.47 -5.57
CA VAL A 205 17.35 0.87 -4.33
C VAL A 205 18.17 -0.41 -4.61
N TYR A 206 17.69 -1.29 -5.49
CA TYR A 206 18.43 -2.49 -5.91
C TYR A 206 19.74 -2.16 -6.63
N LEU A 207 19.74 -1.15 -7.50
CA LEU A 207 20.96 -0.67 -8.14
C LEU A 207 21.96 -0.11 -7.12
N ALA A 208 21.48 0.53 -6.07
CA ALA A 208 22.34 1.04 -5.01
C ALA A 208 22.95 -0.10 -4.16
N TYR A 209 22.36 -1.30 -4.09
CA TYR A 209 22.95 -2.44 -3.38
C TYR A 209 24.20 -3.06 -4.05
N TYR A 210 24.60 -2.63 -5.26
CA TYR A 210 25.75 -3.23 -5.97
C TYR A 210 27.14 -2.86 -5.40
N THR A 211 27.24 -1.92 -4.45
CA THR A 211 28.54 -1.57 -3.82
C THR A 211 28.44 -1.55 -2.30
N VAL A 212 29.51 -1.99 -1.63
CA VAL A 212 29.58 -2.05 -0.16
C VAL A 212 29.35 -0.69 0.51
N ILE A 213 29.84 0.39 -0.10
CA ILE A 213 29.64 1.76 0.40
C ILE A 213 28.16 2.16 0.33
N LEU A 214 27.51 1.87 -0.80
CA LEU A 214 26.10 2.19 -0.96
C LEU A 214 25.22 1.30 -0.07
N CYS A 215 25.59 0.07 0.26
CA CYS A 215 24.84 -0.76 1.22
C CYS A 215 24.61 -0.08 2.58
N ILE A 216 25.53 0.78 3.03
CA ILE A 216 25.38 1.54 4.29
C ILE A 216 24.38 2.70 4.12
N ILE A 217 24.37 3.32 2.94
CA ILE A 217 23.53 4.49 2.65
C ILE A 217 22.11 4.08 2.24
N VAL A 218 21.95 2.90 1.64
CA VAL A 218 20.68 2.39 1.10
C VAL A 218 19.53 2.41 2.13
N PRO A 219 19.70 1.96 3.39
CA PRO A 219 18.63 2.03 4.38
C PRO A 219 18.08 3.45 4.58
N PHE A 220 18.94 4.47 4.55
CA PHE A 220 18.53 5.87 4.69
C PHE A 220 17.78 6.37 3.44
N ILE A 221 18.30 6.04 2.25
CA ILE A 221 17.67 6.36 0.97
C ILE A 221 16.29 5.70 0.88
N ALA A 222 16.22 4.40 1.15
CA ALA A 222 14.98 3.63 1.15
C ALA A 222 13.96 4.17 2.15
N SER A 223 14.42 4.62 3.32
CA SER A 223 13.52 5.18 4.34
C SER A 223 12.91 6.52 3.93
N PHE A 224 13.72 7.40 3.34
CA PHE A 224 13.25 8.66 2.78
C PHE A 224 12.24 8.42 1.65
N PHE A 225 12.61 7.58 0.67
CA PHE A 225 11.74 7.29 -0.46
C PHE A 225 10.48 6.52 -0.07
N GLY A 226 10.53 5.68 0.96
CA GLY A 226 9.37 4.98 1.51
C GLY A 226 8.35 5.96 2.10
N PHE A 227 8.82 6.92 2.90
CA PHE A 227 7.94 7.97 3.43
C PHE A 227 7.41 8.87 2.32
N TYR A 228 8.27 9.31 1.40
CA TYR A 228 7.86 10.14 0.27
C TYR A 228 6.81 9.45 -0.62
N THR A 229 6.96 8.15 -0.89
CA THR A 229 5.97 7.36 -1.63
C THR A 229 4.61 7.37 -0.94
N THR A 230 4.59 7.30 0.39
CA THR A 230 3.35 7.37 1.18
C THR A 230 2.68 8.74 1.02
N LEU A 231 3.48 9.81 1.10
CA LEU A 231 3.01 11.19 0.93
C LEU A 231 2.44 11.46 -0.47
N VAL A 232 2.97 10.83 -1.51
CA VAL A 232 2.43 10.99 -2.86
C VAL A 232 1.17 10.15 -3.06
N THR A 233 1.19 8.89 -2.60
CA THR A 233 0.19 7.87 -2.98
C THR A 233 -1.14 8.05 -2.26
N PHE A 234 -1.13 8.31 -0.95
CA PHE A 234 -2.37 8.46 -0.18
C PHE A 234 -3.25 9.62 -0.66
N PRO A 235 -2.73 10.86 -0.82
CA PRO A 235 -3.53 11.95 -1.35
C PRO A 235 -3.96 11.73 -2.81
N LEU A 236 -3.19 11.02 -3.65
CA LEU A 236 -3.66 10.64 -5.00
C LEU A 236 -4.93 9.77 -4.94
N PHE A 237 -4.94 8.73 -4.08
CA PHE A 237 -6.12 7.89 -3.90
C PHE A 237 -7.29 8.65 -3.26
N ALA A 238 -7.00 9.59 -2.35
CA ALA A 238 -7.99 10.46 -1.74
C ALA A 238 -8.67 11.38 -2.78
N GLN A 239 -7.90 11.93 -3.74
CA GLN A 239 -8.44 12.72 -4.85
C GLN A 239 -9.31 11.86 -5.77
N ALA A 240 -8.83 10.68 -6.19
CA ALA A 240 -9.60 9.77 -7.03
C ALA A 240 -10.94 9.37 -6.35
N TYR A 241 -10.91 9.14 -5.05
CA TYR A 241 -12.10 8.87 -4.25
C TYR A 241 -13.05 10.08 -4.20
N LYS A 242 -12.52 11.29 -3.93
CA LYS A 242 -13.31 12.53 -3.89
C LYS A 242 -14.00 12.78 -5.22
N GLU A 243 -13.29 12.63 -6.33
CA GLU A 243 -13.83 12.80 -7.69
C GLU A 243 -14.95 11.81 -8.05
N GLY A 244 -15.02 10.65 -7.39
CA GLY A 244 -16.09 9.67 -7.55
C GLY A 244 -17.28 9.87 -6.61
N LEU A 245 -17.29 10.91 -5.78
CA LEU A 245 -18.43 11.23 -4.93
C LEU A 245 -19.58 11.81 -5.79
N PRO A 246 -20.85 11.45 -5.51
CA PRO A 246 -22.01 11.90 -6.30
C PRO A 246 -22.08 13.42 -6.49
N GLU A 247 -21.84 14.18 -5.43
CA GLU A 247 -21.84 15.66 -5.46
C GLU A 247 -20.84 16.25 -6.47
N ASN A 248 -19.66 15.64 -6.62
CA ASN A 248 -18.64 16.10 -7.55
C ASN A 248 -18.89 15.63 -8.99
N ILE A 249 -19.74 14.61 -9.17
CA ILE A 249 -20.19 14.17 -10.49
C ILE A 249 -21.27 15.13 -10.99
N GLU A 250 -22.26 15.44 -10.15
CA GLU A 250 -23.33 16.40 -10.46
C GLU A 250 -22.75 17.78 -10.81
N GLU A 251 -21.77 18.29 -10.05
CA GLU A 251 -21.09 19.55 -10.36
C GLU A 251 -20.38 19.52 -11.72
N LYS A 252 -19.73 18.39 -12.08
CA LYS A 252 -19.06 18.24 -13.38
C LYS A 252 -20.03 18.21 -14.54
N GLU A 253 -21.21 17.62 -14.36
CA GLU A 253 -22.26 17.57 -15.38
C GLU A 253 -22.84 18.96 -15.64
N LEU A 254 -23.14 19.72 -14.58
CA LEU A 254 -23.61 21.11 -14.69
C LEU A 254 -22.62 21.99 -15.46
N LEU A 255 -21.32 21.90 -15.15
CA LEU A 255 -20.27 22.67 -15.83
C LEU A 255 -19.99 22.22 -17.28
N ALA A 256 -20.53 21.09 -17.72
CA ALA A 256 -20.38 20.60 -19.09
C ALA A 256 -21.56 21.00 -19.98
N GLU A 257 -22.68 21.43 -19.38
CA GLU A 257 -23.88 21.91 -20.07
C GLU A 257 -23.86 23.43 -20.34
N ASP A 258 -23.02 24.19 -19.61
CA ASP A 258 -22.70 25.61 -19.82
C ASP A 258 -21.61 25.84 -20.88
#